data_AF-G0P045-F1
#
_entry.id   AF-G0P045-F1
#
_cell.length_a   1.000
_cell.length_b   1.000
_cell.length_c   1.000
_cell.angle_alpha   90.00
_cell.angle_beta   90.00
_cell.angle_gamma   90.00
#
_symmetry.space_group_name_H-M   'P 1'
#
loop_
_entity.id
_entity.type
_entity.pdbx_description
1 polymer ?
#
loop_
_entity_poly.entity_id
_entity_poly.type
_entity_poly.pdbx_seq_one_letter_code
_entity_poly.pdbx_strand_id
1 'polypeptide(L)'
;MSPEDIKTAIEFIESRIGETEHVTERFDAVMKLGGIVEQMPGSASSLAERLPDFDGFLEKENGSLGDANFDQQLLIPISILTNSMRDVITKQAPEAIENFKMTYEKYNPMMLGYTLLAYLSQSSTKNAMKENFESKAAIVMNVIGQLIYLEAFGSGLLKNNNRFNLELLSEKCCIINEKIDGWRREFGV
;
A
#
# COMPACT_ATOMS: atom_id res chain seq x y z
N MET A 1 17.38 18.01 6.91
CA MET A 1 16.71 17.57 8.16
C MET A 1 17.70 16.75 8.97
N SER A 2 17.70 16.90 10.29
CA SER A 2 18.53 16.15 11.22
C SER A 2 17.97 14.73 11.47
N PRO A 3 18.76 13.77 11.95
CA PRO A 3 18.27 12.46 12.42
C PRO A 3 17.09 12.55 13.41
N GLU A 4 16.99 13.66 14.15
CA GLU A 4 15.89 13.93 15.08
C GLU A 4 14.56 14.20 14.37
N ASP A 5 14.59 14.75 13.16
CA ASP A 5 13.39 15.01 12.35
C ASP A 5 12.79 13.71 11.81
N ILE A 6 13.65 12.72 11.51
CA ILE A 6 13.26 11.37 11.08
C ILE A 6 12.60 10.62 12.22
N LYS A 7 13.24 10.64 13.39
CA LYS A 7 12.71 10.05 14.62
C LYS A 7 11.35 10.65 15.01
N THR A 8 11.20 11.97 14.89
CA THR A 8 9.92 12.66 15.15
C THR A 8 8.82 12.21 14.18
N ALA A 9 9.14 12.03 12.90
CA ALA A 9 8.18 11.53 11.91
C ALA A 9 7.75 10.08 12.19
N ILE A 10 8.66 9.23 12.68
CA ILE A 10 8.37 7.84 13.05
C ILE A 10 7.51 7.77 14.30
N GLU A 11 7.86 8.49 15.36
CA GLU A 11 7.08 8.54 16.61
C GLU A 11 5.66 9.05 16.33
N PHE A 12 5.53 10.00 15.41
CA PHE A 12 4.24 10.47 14.91
C PHE A 12 3.44 9.36 14.20
N ILE A 13 4.05 8.61 13.28
CA ILE A 13 3.39 7.48 12.58
C ILE A 13 2.96 6.40 13.57
N GLU A 14 3.86 5.95 14.44
CA GLU A 14 3.62 4.89 15.43
C GLU A 14 2.48 5.23 16.38
N SER A 15 2.42 6.48 16.87
CA SER A 15 1.35 6.95 17.76
C SER A 15 -0.05 6.91 17.11
N ARG A 16 -0.13 6.81 15.78
CA ARG A 16 -1.37 6.92 15.01
C ARG A 16 -1.80 5.63 14.32
N ILE A 17 -1.03 4.54 14.38
CA ILE A 17 -1.36 3.24 13.72
C ILE A 17 -2.66 2.61 14.28
N GLY A 18 -3.06 2.93 15.52
CA GLY A 18 -4.26 2.37 16.17
C GLY A 18 -5.62 3.01 15.83
N GLU A 19 -5.66 4.21 15.25
CA GLU A 19 -6.91 4.99 15.13
C GLU A 19 -7.19 5.41 13.68
N THR A 20 -8.27 4.86 13.10
CA THR A 20 -8.74 5.05 11.72
C THR A 20 -9.14 6.49 11.36
N GLU A 21 -9.20 7.42 12.33
CA GLU A 21 -9.61 8.81 12.12
C GLU A 21 -8.52 9.72 11.48
N HIS A 22 -7.26 9.27 11.41
CA HIS A 22 -6.11 10.11 11.00
C HIS A 22 -5.42 9.68 9.68
N VAL A 23 -6.17 9.10 8.74
CA VAL A 23 -5.65 8.55 7.47
C VAL A 23 -4.81 9.57 6.67
N THR A 24 -5.20 10.85 6.63
CA THR A 24 -4.46 11.90 5.94
C THR A 24 -3.12 12.23 6.60
N GLU A 25 -3.06 12.24 7.94
CA GLU A 25 -1.81 12.43 8.69
C GLU A 25 -0.84 11.25 8.44
N ARG A 26 -1.37 10.03 8.29
CA ARG A 26 -0.58 8.84 7.94
C ARG A 26 0.04 8.96 6.55
N PHE A 27 -0.70 9.45 5.56
CA PHE A 27 -0.17 9.64 4.20
C PHE A 27 0.94 10.69 4.13
N ASP A 28 0.77 11.82 4.80
CA ASP A 28 1.76 12.89 4.84
C ASP A 28 3.07 12.43 5.46
N ALA A 29 2.99 11.55 6.45
CA ALA A 29 4.16 10.97 7.08
C ALA A 29 4.87 9.97 6.16
N VAL A 30 4.15 9.09 5.44
CA VAL A 30 4.74 8.15 4.47
C VAL A 30 5.34 8.86 3.25
N MET A 31 4.70 9.93 2.76
CA MET A 31 5.27 10.80 1.73
C MET A 31 6.55 11.48 2.23
N LYS A 32 6.56 12.00 3.46
CA LYS A 32 7.79 12.54 4.06
C LYS A 32 8.88 11.49 4.13
N LEU A 33 8.58 10.25 4.53
CA LEU A 33 9.57 9.16 4.55
C LEU A 33 10.20 8.93 3.18
N GLY A 34 9.41 8.86 2.11
CA GLY A 34 9.93 8.75 0.75
C GLY A 34 10.89 9.89 0.40
N GLY A 35 10.48 11.14 0.65
CA GLY A 35 11.32 12.31 0.34
C GLY A 35 12.58 12.42 1.20
N ILE A 36 12.56 11.91 2.43
CA ILE A 36 13.74 11.88 3.31
C ILE A 36 14.80 10.91 2.78
N VAL A 37 14.38 9.73 2.30
CA VAL A 37 15.33 8.72 1.79
C VAL A 37 16.07 9.22 0.55
N GLU A 38 15.43 10.02 -0.29
CA GLU A 38 16.10 10.67 -1.43
C GLU A 38 17.22 11.64 -0.98
N GLN A 39 16.96 12.39 0.10
CA GLN A 39 17.83 13.49 0.54
C GLN A 39 19.01 13.03 1.43
N MET A 40 18.93 11.85 2.06
CA MET A 40 19.95 11.33 2.97
C MET A 40 20.12 9.80 2.88
N PRO A 41 21.01 9.30 2.00
CA PRO A 41 21.39 7.89 2.01
C PRO A 41 22.19 7.54 3.30
N GLY A 42 21.63 6.72 4.19
CA GLY A 42 22.31 6.17 5.38
C GLY A 42 21.55 6.23 6.73
N SER A 43 20.47 6.99 6.87
CA SER A 43 19.71 7.19 8.12
C SER A 43 18.53 6.23 8.42
N ALA A 44 18.13 5.35 7.50
CA ALA A 44 16.91 4.54 7.54
C ALA A 44 17.04 3.09 8.08
N SER A 45 18.19 2.71 8.65
CA SER A 45 18.34 1.40 9.31
C SER A 45 17.45 1.28 10.55
N SER A 46 17.23 2.38 11.28
CA SER A 46 16.27 2.46 12.39
C SER A 46 14.79 2.56 11.94
N LEU A 47 14.55 2.88 10.66
CA LEU A 47 13.22 2.97 10.06
C LEU A 47 12.68 1.58 9.69
N ALA A 48 13.54 0.71 9.18
CA ALA A 48 13.16 -0.65 8.76
C ALA A 48 12.61 -1.51 9.90
N GLU A 49 13.13 -1.35 11.12
CA GLU A 49 12.67 -2.07 12.33
C GLU A 49 11.33 -1.56 12.88
N ARG A 50 10.84 -0.40 12.40
CA ARG A 50 9.72 0.36 12.98
C ARG A 50 8.57 0.62 12.01
N LEU A 51 8.72 0.18 10.76
CA LEU A 51 7.59 0.03 9.86
C LEU A 51 6.63 -1.03 10.44
N PRO A 52 5.30 -0.87 10.30
CA PRO A 52 4.37 -1.95 10.63
C PRO A 52 4.86 -3.22 9.96
N ASP A 53 4.81 -4.34 10.68
CA ASP A 53 5.25 -5.66 10.22
C ASP A 53 4.65 -5.95 8.84
N PHE A 54 5.37 -5.58 7.79
CA PHE A 54 4.92 -5.71 6.40
C PHE A 54 4.87 -7.18 6.03
N ASP A 55 5.76 -7.98 6.62
CA ASP A 55 5.71 -9.43 6.52
C ASP A 55 4.45 -9.94 7.23
N GLY A 56 4.11 -9.48 8.43
CA GLY A 56 2.81 -9.76 9.06
C GLY A 56 1.59 -9.23 8.27
N PHE A 57 1.70 -8.13 7.54
CA PHE A 57 0.62 -7.61 6.69
C PHE A 57 0.45 -8.41 5.39
N LEU A 58 1.51 -9.05 4.89
CA LEU A 58 1.53 -9.88 3.67
C LEU A 58 1.39 -11.39 3.95
N GLU A 59 1.91 -11.90 5.05
CA GLU A 59 1.95 -13.31 5.46
C GLU A 59 0.73 -13.72 6.27
N LYS A 60 0.16 -12.81 7.09
CA LYS A 60 -0.97 -13.13 7.97
C LYS A 60 -2.30 -13.18 7.22
N GLU A 61 -2.32 -12.68 5.99
CA GLU A 61 -3.37 -12.94 5.01
C GLU A 61 -2.75 -13.52 3.73
N ASN A 62 -2.47 -14.83 3.73
CA ASN A 62 -2.34 -15.66 2.53
C ASN A 62 -3.67 -15.69 1.73
N GLY A 63 -4.16 -14.51 1.41
CA GLY A 63 -5.50 -14.25 0.97
C GLY A 63 -5.56 -14.21 -0.54
N SER A 64 -5.78 -15.37 -1.15
CA SER A 64 -6.25 -15.41 -2.53
C SER A 64 -7.76 -15.25 -2.54
N LEU A 65 -8.29 -14.58 -3.55
CA LEU A 65 -9.74 -14.65 -3.84
C LEU A 65 -10.14 -16.03 -4.39
N GLY A 66 -9.16 -16.93 -4.59
CA GLY A 66 -9.30 -18.23 -5.25
C GLY A 66 -9.10 -18.15 -6.76
N ASP A 67 -8.52 -17.05 -7.25
CA ASP A 67 -8.30 -16.78 -8.68
C ASP A 67 -6.81 -16.56 -8.95
N ALA A 68 -6.20 -17.48 -9.70
CA ALA A 68 -4.78 -17.40 -10.05
C ALA A 68 -4.43 -16.12 -10.82
N ASN A 69 -5.38 -15.54 -11.58
CA ASN A 69 -5.14 -14.29 -12.30
C ASN A 69 -5.12 -13.10 -11.33
N PHE A 70 -5.94 -13.13 -10.27
CA PHE A 70 -5.89 -12.10 -9.21
C PHE A 70 -4.51 -12.10 -8.56
N ASP A 71 -4.00 -13.27 -8.19
CA ASP A 71 -2.69 -13.40 -7.55
C ASP A 71 -1.57 -12.91 -8.48
N GLN A 72 -1.59 -13.33 -9.75
CA GLN A 72 -0.57 -12.96 -10.74
C GLN A 72 -0.58 -11.48 -11.11
N GLN A 73 -1.76 -10.86 -11.19
CA GLN A 73 -1.90 -9.48 -11.67
C GLN A 73 -1.93 -8.44 -10.54
N LEU A 74 -2.15 -8.84 -9.28
CA LEU A 74 -2.20 -7.94 -8.13
C LEU A 74 -1.20 -8.33 -7.06
N LEU A 75 -1.38 -9.50 -6.42
CA LEU A 75 -0.60 -9.84 -5.22
C LEU A 75 0.90 -9.94 -5.51
N ILE A 76 1.29 -10.57 -6.62
CA ILE A 76 2.70 -10.70 -7.01
C ILE A 76 3.32 -9.31 -7.32
N PRO A 77 2.75 -8.47 -8.20
CA PRO A 77 3.24 -7.10 -8.41
C PRO A 77 3.38 -6.27 -7.14
N ILE A 78 2.38 -6.32 -6.26
CA ILE A 78 2.38 -5.57 -5.00
C ILE A 78 3.48 -6.07 -4.07
N SER A 79 3.67 -7.39 -3.97
CA SER A 79 4.76 -7.98 -3.18
C SER A 79 6.12 -7.55 -3.71
N ILE A 80 6.34 -7.60 -5.03
CA ILE A 80 7.60 -7.16 -5.65
C ILE A 80 7.86 -5.68 -5.36
N LEU A 81 6.85 -4.82 -5.52
CA LEU A 81 6.99 -3.39 -5.26
C LEU A 81 7.24 -3.09 -3.77
N THR A 82 6.56 -3.80 -2.87
CA THR A 82 6.75 -3.69 -1.42
C THR A 82 8.15 -4.12 -0.99
N ASN A 83 8.66 -5.22 -1.55
CA ASN A 83 10.02 -5.67 -1.30
C ASN A 83 11.06 -4.66 -1.82
N SER A 84 10.81 -4.06 -2.98
CA SER A 84 11.70 -3.02 -3.49
C SER A 84 11.65 -1.74 -2.65
N MET A 85 10.49 -1.37 -2.09
CA MET A 85 10.38 -0.27 -1.12
C MET A 85 11.17 -0.60 0.15
N ARG A 86 11.04 -1.82 0.67
CA ARG A 86 11.82 -2.30 1.82
C ARG A 86 13.31 -2.22 1.56
N ASP A 87 13.76 -2.59 0.37
CA ASP A 87 15.16 -2.47 -0.03
C ASP A 87 15.65 -1.02 0.01
N VAL A 88 14.84 -0.06 -0.45
CA VAL A 88 15.14 1.37 -0.34
C VAL A 88 15.33 1.79 1.12
N ILE A 89 14.42 1.34 1.99
CA ILE A 89 14.43 1.72 3.42
C ILE A 89 15.58 1.04 4.17
N THR A 90 15.86 -0.23 3.89
CA THR A 90 16.86 -1.03 4.61
C THR A 90 18.28 -0.77 4.11
N LYS A 91 18.49 -0.80 2.79
CA LYS A 91 19.83 -0.76 2.17
C LYS A 91 20.28 0.66 1.90
N GLN A 92 19.36 1.56 1.55
CA GLN A 92 19.61 3.00 1.32
C GLN A 92 20.76 3.27 0.34
N ALA A 93 20.93 2.35 -0.60
CA ALA A 93 21.91 2.46 -1.65
C ALA A 93 21.25 3.10 -2.87
N PRO A 94 21.98 3.91 -3.67
CA PRO A 94 21.46 4.47 -4.93
C PRO A 94 20.83 3.41 -5.84
N GLU A 95 21.40 2.20 -5.87
CA GLU A 95 20.89 1.06 -6.64
C GLU A 95 19.52 0.59 -6.14
N ALA A 96 19.24 0.68 -4.83
CA ALA A 96 17.94 0.32 -4.28
C ALA A 96 16.87 1.33 -4.70
N ILE A 97 17.20 2.62 -4.72
CA ILE A 97 16.31 3.69 -5.18
C ILE A 97 16.00 3.52 -6.68
N GLU A 98 17.03 3.25 -7.50
CA GLU A 98 16.83 3.04 -8.93
C GLU A 98 15.99 1.77 -9.21
N ASN A 99 16.27 0.67 -8.49
CA ASN A 99 15.46 -0.55 -8.58
C ASN A 99 14.00 -0.30 -8.19
N PHE A 100 13.76 0.47 -7.12
CA PHE A 100 12.40 0.84 -6.74
C PHE A 100 11.73 1.71 -7.80
N LYS A 101 12.44 2.69 -8.36
CA LYS A 101 11.90 3.52 -9.44
C LYS A 101 11.48 2.68 -10.64
N MET A 102 12.34 1.79 -11.12
CA MET A 102 12.01 0.87 -12.22
C MET A 102 10.81 -0.03 -11.89
N THR A 103 10.76 -0.56 -10.67
CA THR A 103 9.67 -1.42 -10.21
C THR A 103 8.36 -0.66 -10.08
N TYR A 104 8.42 0.57 -9.57
CA TYR A 104 7.29 1.47 -9.36
C TYR A 104 6.71 1.96 -10.69
N GLU A 105 7.55 2.23 -11.69
CA GLU A 105 7.10 2.55 -13.05
C GLU A 105 6.40 1.34 -13.69
N LYS A 106 6.94 0.13 -13.52
CA LYS A 106 6.36 -1.10 -14.05
C LYS A 106 5.05 -1.49 -13.36
N TYR A 107 4.99 -1.36 -12.03
CA TYR A 107 3.88 -1.78 -11.19
C TYR A 107 3.26 -0.59 -10.47
N ASN A 108 2.90 0.44 -11.24
CA ASN A 108 2.35 1.68 -10.70
C ASN A 108 1.14 1.41 -9.80
N PRO A 109 1.15 1.83 -8.52
CA PRO A 109 0.07 1.55 -7.58
C PRO A 109 -1.31 2.02 -8.06
N MET A 110 -1.38 3.14 -8.77
CA MET A 110 -2.62 3.63 -9.37
C MET A 110 -3.18 2.63 -10.39
N MET A 111 -2.32 2.08 -11.25
CA MET A 111 -2.72 1.09 -12.26
C MET A 111 -3.18 -0.21 -11.61
N LEU A 112 -2.50 -0.66 -10.55
CA LEU A 112 -2.92 -1.82 -9.77
C LEU A 112 -4.27 -1.58 -9.08
N GLY A 113 -4.56 -0.35 -8.63
CA GLY A 113 -5.86 0.03 -8.08
C GLY A 113 -6.99 -0.09 -9.11
N TYR A 114 -6.74 0.31 -10.36
CA TYR A 114 -7.67 0.08 -11.46
C TYR A 114 -7.85 -1.41 -11.78
N THR A 115 -6.78 -2.20 -11.75
CA THR A 115 -6.85 -3.65 -11.93
C THR A 115 -7.73 -4.30 -10.86
N LEU A 116 -7.57 -3.92 -9.58
CA LEU A 116 -8.43 -4.40 -8.49
C LEU A 116 -9.91 -4.06 -8.74
N LEU A 117 -10.21 -2.82 -9.12
CA LEU A 117 -11.59 -2.42 -9.46
C LEU A 117 -12.16 -3.21 -10.64
N ALA A 118 -11.34 -3.51 -11.64
CA ALA A 118 -11.75 -4.32 -12.78
C ALA A 118 -12.11 -5.74 -12.33
N TYR A 119 -11.30 -6.38 -11.48
CA TYR A 119 -11.62 -7.69 -10.88
C TYR A 119 -12.94 -7.63 -10.12
N LEU A 120 -13.10 -6.68 -9.20
CA LEU A 120 -14.33 -6.55 -8.42
C LEU A 120 -15.56 -6.24 -9.29
N SER A 121 -15.39 -5.83 -10.55
CA SER A 121 -16.50 -5.61 -11.48
C SER A 121 -16.95 -6.86 -12.23
N GLN A 122 -16.20 -7.95 -12.12
CA GLN A 122 -16.57 -9.22 -12.73
C GLN A 122 -17.60 -9.96 -11.87
N SER A 123 -18.59 -10.56 -12.55
CA SER A 123 -19.59 -11.41 -11.89
C SER A 123 -18.97 -12.66 -11.26
N SER A 124 -17.91 -13.20 -11.86
CA SER A 124 -17.10 -14.30 -11.30
C SER A 124 -16.53 -13.94 -9.93
N THR A 125 -15.92 -12.76 -9.80
CA THR A 125 -15.36 -12.29 -8.54
C THR A 125 -16.44 -12.09 -7.49
N LYS A 126 -17.57 -11.49 -7.85
CA LYS A 126 -18.72 -11.37 -6.93
C LYS A 126 -19.16 -12.74 -6.39
N ASN A 127 -19.29 -13.75 -7.26
CA ASN A 127 -19.67 -15.09 -6.84
C ASN A 127 -18.61 -15.73 -5.93
N ALA A 128 -17.33 -15.55 -6.27
CA ALA A 128 -16.23 -16.03 -5.44
C ALA A 128 -16.22 -15.36 -4.05
N MET A 129 -16.55 -14.07 -3.96
CA MET A 129 -16.63 -13.32 -2.70
C MET A 129 -17.71 -13.82 -1.76
N LYS A 130 -18.78 -14.46 -2.26
CA LYS A 130 -19.90 -14.93 -1.42
C LYS A 130 -19.44 -15.94 -0.37
N GLU A 131 -18.50 -16.81 -0.72
CA GLU A 131 -17.91 -17.76 0.21
C GLU A 131 -16.80 -17.09 1.03
N ASN A 132 -16.88 -17.17 2.37
CA ASN A 132 -15.95 -16.53 3.29
C ASN A 132 -15.83 -15.02 3.08
N PHE A 133 -16.97 -14.35 2.85
CA PHE A 133 -17.03 -12.94 2.46
C PHE A 133 -16.19 -12.02 3.33
N GLU A 134 -16.30 -12.08 4.66
CA GLU A 134 -15.55 -11.18 5.55
C GLU A 134 -14.04 -11.32 5.41
N SER A 135 -13.55 -12.56 5.27
CA SER A 135 -12.12 -12.80 5.02
C SER A 135 -11.69 -12.26 3.66
N LYS A 136 -12.49 -12.46 2.61
CA LYS A 136 -12.18 -11.95 1.27
C LYS A 136 -12.30 -10.43 1.16
N ALA A 137 -13.23 -9.83 1.89
CA ALA A 137 -13.36 -8.39 2.02
C ALA A 137 -12.14 -7.79 2.72
N ALA A 138 -11.66 -8.41 3.80
CA ALA A 138 -10.42 -7.99 4.47
C ALA A 138 -9.22 -7.99 3.51
N ILE A 139 -9.08 -9.03 2.69
CA ILE A 139 -8.03 -9.14 1.66
C ILE A 139 -8.10 -7.96 0.69
N VAL A 140 -9.28 -7.66 0.15
CA VAL A 140 -9.49 -6.53 -0.78
C VAL A 140 -9.12 -5.20 -0.12
N MET A 141 -9.51 -5.01 1.14
CA MET A 141 -9.20 -3.80 1.91
C MET A 141 -7.71 -3.67 2.20
N ASN A 142 -7.03 -4.79 2.47
CA ASN A 142 -5.60 -4.81 2.68
C ASN A 142 -4.83 -4.50 1.39
N VAL A 143 -5.26 -5.05 0.25
CA VAL A 143 -4.67 -4.75 -1.06
C VAL A 143 -4.76 -3.25 -1.37
N ILE A 144 -5.94 -2.63 -1.27
CA ILE A 144 -6.08 -1.20 -1.57
C ILE A 144 -5.30 -0.34 -0.57
N GLY A 145 -5.24 -0.74 0.71
CA GLY A 145 -4.42 -0.09 1.73
C GLY A 145 -2.93 -0.11 1.39
N GLN A 146 -2.39 -1.25 0.94
CA GLN A 146 -0.99 -1.36 0.49
C GLN A 146 -0.72 -0.46 -0.72
N LEU A 147 -1.61 -0.44 -1.70
CA LEU A 147 -1.45 0.39 -2.89
C LEU A 147 -1.36 1.88 -2.54
N ILE A 148 -2.22 2.34 -1.64
CA ILE A 148 -2.20 3.71 -1.13
C ILE A 148 -0.87 4.00 -0.41
N TYR A 149 -0.40 3.08 0.42
CA TYR A 149 0.87 3.22 1.13
C TYR A 149 2.07 3.32 0.14
N LEU A 150 2.12 2.43 -0.84
CA LEU A 150 3.16 2.40 -1.88
C LEU A 150 3.13 3.66 -2.74
N GLU A 151 1.93 4.19 -3.05
CA GLU A 151 1.79 5.45 -3.77
C GLU A 151 2.27 6.63 -2.94
N ALA A 152 1.94 6.68 -1.65
CA ALA A 152 2.43 7.73 -0.75
C ALA A 152 3.96 7.69 -0.67
N PHE A 153 4.55 6.52 -0.49
CA PHE A 153 6.01 6.37 -0.44
C PHE A 153 6.68 6.79 -1.75
N GLY A 154 6.19 6.27 -2.88
CA GLY A 154 6.71 6.61 -4.21
C GLY A 154 6.51 8.07 -4.59
N SER A 155 5.42 8.71 -4.16
CA SER A 155 5.18 10.14 -4.38
C SER A 155 6.15 11.02 -3.62
N GLY A 156 6.48 10.61 -2.39
CA GLY A 156 7.53 11.22 -1.59
C GLY A 156 8.91 11.08 -2.23
N LEU A 157 9.28 9.85 -2.61
CA LEU A 157 10.61 9.50 -3.10
C LEU A 157 10.91 9.95 -4.52
N LEU A 158 9.92 9.89 -5.43
CA LEU A 158 10.16 10.03 -6.88
C LEU A 158 9.46 11.24 -7.51
N LYS A 159 8.39 11.75 -6.88
CA LYS A 159 7.49 12.74 -7.50
C LYS A 159 7.42 14.07 -6.75
N ASN A 160 8.39 14.39 -5.90
CA ASN A 160 8.44 15.64 -5.14
C ASN A 160 7.11 15.96 -4.40
N ASN A 161 6.53 14.98 -3.71
CA ASN A 161 5.26 15.11 -2.99
C ASN A 161 4.02 15.38 -3.87
N ASN A 162 3.99 14.90 -5.12
CA ASN A 162 2.80 14.96 -5.95
C ASN A 162 1.67 14.07 -5.37
N ARG A 163 0.58 14.69 -4.89
CA ARG A 163 -0.56 14.01 -4.26
C ARG A 163 -1.62 13.48 -5.25
N PHE A 164 -1.55 13.84 -6.53
CA PHE A 164 -2.65 13.58 -7.48
C PHE A 164 -3.05 12.10 -7.56
N ASN A 165 -2.08 11.20 -7.71
CA ASN A 165 -2.35 9.77 -7.77
C ASN A 165 -2.84 9.19 -6.43
N LEU A 166 -2.38 9.76 -5.32
CA LEU A 166 -2.82 9.36 -3.98
C LEU A 166 -4.31 9.74 -3.75
N GLU A 167 -4.71 10.93 -4.21
CA GLU A 167 -6.11 11.37 -4.20
C GLU A 167 -6.97 10.43 -5.05
N LEU A 168 -6.54 10.13 -6.28
CA LEU A 168 -7.25 9.20 -7.16
C LEU A 168 -7.35 7.77 -6.59
N LEU A 169 -6.30 7.26 -5.93
CA LEU A 169 -6.36 5.96 -5.24
C LEU A 169 -7.31 5.99 -4.04
N SER A 170 -7.38 7.13 -3.33
CA SER A 170 -8.32 7.32 -2.23
C SER A 170 -9.77 7.29 -2.73
N GLU A 171 -10.06 7.94 -3.86
CA GLU A 171 -11.37 7.81 -4.52
C GLU A 171 -11.68 6.35 -4.90
N LYS A 172 -10.69 5.61 -5.41
CA LYS A 172 -10.88 4.19 -5.75
C LYS A 172 -11.17 3.35 -4.52
N CYS A 173 -10.54 3.66 -3.39
CA CYS A 173 -10.83 3.02 -2.10
C CYS A 173 -12.28 3.23 -1.68
N CYS A 174 -12.82 4.46 -1.82
CA CYS A 174 -14.24 4.72 -1.56
C CYS A 174 -15.15 3.86 -2.44
N ILE A 175 -14.89 3.79 -3.76
CA ILE A 175 -15.68 2.97 -4.69
C ILE A 175 -15.60 1.47 -4.33
N ILE A 176 -14.41 0.98 -3.94
CA ILE A 176 -14.22 -0.40 -3.50
C ILE A 176 -15.03 -0.67 -2.23
N ASN A 177 -14.94 0.21 -1.23
CA ASN A 177 -15.70 0.11 0.01
C ASN A 177 -17.21 0.05 -0.23
N GLU A 178 -17.74 0.98 -1.03
CA GLU A 178 -19.16 1.00 -1.38
C GLU A 178 -19.61 -0.29 -2.05
N LYS A 179 -18.76 -0.88 -2.89
CA LYS A 179 -19.03 -2.13 -3.58
C LYS A 179 -19.02 -3.33 -2.65
N ILE A 180 -18.03 -3.42 -1.77
CA ILE A 180 -17.95 -4.44 -0.73
C ILE A 180 -19.17 -4.34 0.19
N ASP A 181 -19.51 -3.16 0.68
CA ASP A 181 -20.71 -2.95 1.51
C ASP A 181 -22.01 -3.28 0.76
N GLY A 182 -22.07 -3.00 -0.55
CA GLY A 182 -23.16 -3.42 -1.41
C GLY A 182 -23.33 -4.94 -1.43
N TRP A 183 -22.24 -5.67 -1.62
CA TRP A 183 -22.25 -7.14 -1.60
C TRP A 183 -22.54 -7.71 -0.22
N ARG A 184 -22.00 -7.12 0.84
CA ARG A 184 -22.31 -7.49 2.23
C ARG A 184 -23.83 -7.50 2.47
N ARG A 185 -24.50 -6.39 2.11
CA ARG A 185 -25.96 -6.27 2.17
C ARG A 185 -26.69 -7.28 1.30
N GLU A 186 -26.21 -7.52 0.08
CA GLU A 186 -26.83 -8.47 -0.86
C GLU A 186 -26.71 -9.92 -0.38
N PHE A 187 -25.58 -10.28 0.21
CA PHE A 187 -25.34 -11.63 0.73
C PHE A 187 -25.98 -11.87 2.09
N GLY A 188 -26.36 -10.81 2.80
CA GLY A 188 -26.97 -10.89 4.13
C GLY A 188 -25.99 -11.30 5.21
N VAL A 189 -24.73 -10.88 5.08
CA VAL A 189 -23.62 -11.11 6.03
C VAL A 189 -23.19 -9.83 6.72
#